data_AF-A0AAV2NTM6-F1
#
_entry.id   AF-A0AAV2NTM6-F1
#
_cell.length_a   1.000
_cell.length_b   1.000
_cell.length_c   1.000
_cell.angle_alpha   90.00
_cell.angle_beta   90.00
_cell.angle_gamma   90.00
#
_symmetry.space_group_name_H-M   'P 1'
#
loop_
_entity.id
_entity.type
_entity.pdbx_description
1 polymer ?
#
loop_
_entity_poly.entity_id
_entity_poly.type
_entity_poly.pdbx_seq_one_letter_code
_entity_poly.pdbx_strand_id
1 'polypeptide(L)'
;MESTTGENASSNQASARGERKSTRGSRQKAVDNLSKKFLRNFDPERSEREKRKLYRRLYHSHRKHLYDEKGIYIRTSDDLCDCLNLQCPGCHFPCSKCSSPKCGHECRNNRKWTYDTIHCEGTDPVIKNPLLKEPEIK
;
A
#
# COMPACT_ATOMS: atom_id res chain seq x y z
N MET A 1 51.93 76.48 33.28
CA MET A 1 51.59 77.76 32.63
C MET A 1 51.24 77.37 31.20
N GLU A 2 50.02 77.37 30.71
CA GLU A 2 48.86 78.21 30.98
C GLU A 2 47.58 77.43 30.64
N SER A 3 46.47 77.85 31.24
CA SER A 3 45.14 77.26 31.17
C SER A 3 44.25 77.92 30.10
N THR A 4 43.11 77.28 29.80
CA THR A 4 41.82 77.84 29.28
C THR A 4 41.81 78.38 27.84
N THR A 5 40.76 78.32 27.00
CA THR A 5 39.29 78.07 27.00
C THR A 5 38.94 77.49 25.60
N GLY A 6 37.96 76.61 25.34
CA GLY A 6 36.53 76.74 25.56
C GLY A 6 35.84 77.41 24.36
N GLU A 7 35.21 76.66 23.44
CA GLU A 7 34.07 77.12 22.63
C GLU A 7 33.29 75.94 22.03
N ASN A 8 31.97 76.05 22.10
CA ASN A 8 30.96 75.02 21.86
C ASN A 8 30.07 75.52 20.70
N ALA A 9 29.84 74.71 19.66
CA ALA A 9 28.84 75.02 18.64
C ALA A 9 28.07 73.74 18.27
N SER A 10 26.79 73.77 18.60
CA SER A 10 25.80 72.74 18.30
C SER A 10 25.58 72.59 16.79
N SER A 11 25.46 71.35 16.31
CA SER A 11 24.54 71.03 15.22
C SER A 11 24.04 69.59 15.36
N ASN A 12 22.79 69.49 15.83
CA ASN A 12 21.98 68.27 15.72
C ASN A 12 21.70 67.98 14.25
N GLN A 13 21.99 66.77 13.78
CA GLN A 13 21.17 66.14 12.73
C GLN A 13 20.97 64.66 13.03
N ALA A 14 19.76 64.35 13.48
CA ALA A 14 19.18 63.02 13.42
C ALA A 14 18.85 62.66 11.96
N SER A 15 19.03 61.39 11.58
CA SER A 15 18.05 60.55 10.85
C SER A 15 18.73 59.57 9.90
N ALA A 16 18.50 58.26 10.11
CA ALA A 16 18.12 57.32 9.05
C ALA A 16 17.76 55.96 9.68
N ARG A 17 16.55 55.86 10.23
CA ARG A 17 15.93 54.59 10.59
C ARG A 17 15.53 53.90 9.29
N GLY A 18 16.34 52.95 8.82
CA GLY A 18 16.07 52.20 7.59
C GLY A 18 14.70 51.52 7.63
N GLU A 19 13.76 52.00 6.82
CA GLU A 19 12.47 51.36 6.57
C GLU A 19 12.69 49.99 5.91
N ARG A 20 12.60 48.91 6.69
CA ARG A 20 12.41 47.56 6.13
C ARG A 20 10.95 47.42 5.69
N LYS A 21 10.61 47.98 4.53
CA LYS A 21 9.37 47.63 3.82
C LYS A 21 9.49 46.18 3.32
N SER A 22 9.10 45.22 4.18
CA SER A 22 8.88 43.83 3.79
C SER A 22 7.70 43.80 2.81
N THR A 23 8.00 43.91 1.51
CA THR A 23 6.97 43.78 0.49
C THR A 23 6.53 42.32 0.46
N ARG A 24 5.23 42.09 0.66
CA ARG A 24 4.57 40.77 0.59
C ARG A 24 4.95 39.99 -0.69
N GLY A 25 5.24 40.71 -1.78
CA GLY A 25 5.73 40.15 -3.04
C GLY A 25 7.14 39.56 -3.01
N SER A 26 8.04 40.01 -2.12
CA SER A 26 9.39 39.43 -2.01
C SER A 26 9.36 38.04 -1.36
N ARG A 27 8.48 37.84 -0.36
CA ARG A 27 8.26 36.52 0.25
C ARG A 27 7.57 35.56 -0.73
N GLN A 28 6.62 36.06 -1.51
CA GLN A 28 5.95 35.28 -2.57
C GLN A 28 6.95 34.81 -3.64
N LYS A 29 7.81 35.71 -4.14
CA LYS A 29 8.84 35.34 -5.12
C LYS A 29 9.87 34.35 -4.58
N ALA A 30 10.20 34.41 -3.29
CA ALA A 30 11.11 33.44 -2.67
C ALA A 30 10.49 32.04 -2.59
N VAL A 31 9.21 31.94 -2.19
CA VAL A 31 8.49 30.65 -2.18
C VAL A 31 8.23 30.13 -3.59
N ASP A 32 7.97 30.99 -4.56
CA ASP A 32 7.79 30.61 -5.97
C ASP A 32 9.11 30.13 -6.59
N ASN A 33 10.24 30.77 -6.26
CA ASN A 33 11.56 30.32 -6.71
C ASN A 33 11.98 29.00 -6.05
N LEU A 34 11.65 28.81 -4.76
CA LEU A 34 11.89 27.55 -4.07
C LEU A 34 11.01 26.43 -4.64
N SER A 35 9.74 26.73 -4.92
CA SER A 35 8.79 25.79 -5.54
C SER A 35 9.20 25.44 -6.96
N LYS A 36 9.62 26.41 -7.79
CA LYS A 36 10.13 26.14 -9.14
C LYS A 36 11.40 25.29 -9.13
N LYS A 37 12.28 25.44 -8.14
CA LYS A 37 13.45 24.56 -7.97
C LYS A 37 13.05 23.15 -7.53
N PHE A 38 12.03 23.02 -6.68
CA PHE A 38 11.54 21.74 -6.19
C PHE A 38 10.74 20.96 -7.25
N LEU A 39 9.91 21.63 -8.04
CA LEU A 39 9.10 21.02 -9.11
C LEU A 39 9.84 20.87 -10.45
N ARG A 40 11.08 21.36 -10.56
CA ARG A 40 11.86 21.36 -11.81
C ARG A 40 12.11 19.96 -12.40
N ASN A 41 12.17 18.96 -11.54
CA ASN A 41 12.34 17.54 -11.88
C ASN A 41 11.16 16.69 -11.39
N PHE A 42 10.06 17.32 -10.96
CA PHE A 42 8.87 16.60 -10.54
C PHE A 42 8.11 16.16 -11.78
N ASP A 43 8.35 14.92 -12.18
CA ASP A 43 7.58 14.24 -13.22
C ASP A 43 6.36 13.58 -12.56
N PRO A 44 5.13 14.06 -12.81
CA PRO A 44 3.92 13.48 -12.24
C PRO A 44 3.75 12.01 -12.60
N GLU A 45 4.25 11.60 -13.78
CA GLU A 45 4.07 10.26 -14.34
C GLU A 45 5.10 9.26 -13.77
N ARG A 46 6.28 9.74 -13.36
CA ARG A 46 7.37 8.93 -12.77
C ARG A 46 7.57 9.13 -11.27
N SER A 47 6.68 9.85 -10.60
CA SER A 47 6.85 10.11 -9.17
C SER A 47 6.93 8.80 -8.36
N GLU A 48 7.77 8.78 -7.32
CA GLU A 48 7.85 7.66 -6.37
C GLU A 48 6.49 7.35 -5.69
N ARG A 49 5.57 8.32 -5.70
CA ARG A 49 4.18 8.12 -5.29
C ARG A 49 3.40 7.29 -6.32
N GLU A 50 3.47 7.64 -7.60
CA GLU A 50 2.82 6.88 -8.67
C GLU A 50 3.43 5.48 -8.80
N LYS A 51 4.75 5.34 -8.68
CA LYS A 51 5.44 4.04 -8.61
C LYS A 51 4.92 3.17 -7.46
N ARG A 52 4.73 3.74 -6.26
CA ARG A 52 4.11 3.01 -5.13
C ARG A 52 2.65 2.65 -5.37
N LYS A 53 1.86 3.51 -6.03
CA LYS A 53 0.47 3.20 -6.41
C LYS A 53 0.42 2.06 -7.44
N LEU A 54 1.32 2.08 -8.43
CA LEU A 54 1.44 1.02 -9.42
C LEU A 54 1.86 -0.30 -8.76
N TYR A 55 2.92 -0.28 -7.95
CA TYR A 55 3.37 -1.47 -7.21
C TYR A 55 2.27 -2.03 -6.32
N ARG A 56 1.50 -1.18 -5.62
CA ARG A 56 0.34 -1.63 -4.83
C ARG A 56 -0.71 -2.33 -5.68
N ARG A 57 -1.05 -1.77 -6.87
CA ARG A 57 -2.00 -2.39 -7.81
C ARG A 57 -1.48 -3.74 -8.31
N LEU A 58 -0.22 -3.81 -8.73
CA LEU A 58 0.40 -5.03 -9.23
C LEU A 58 0.49 -6.10 -8.13
N TYR A 59 0.94 -5.74 -6.93
CA TYR A 59 1.12 -6.67 -5.82
C TYR A 59 -0.20 -7.13 -5.18
N HIS A 60 -1.23 -6.27 -5.12
CA HIS A 60 -2.57 -6.67 -4.65
C HIS A 60 -3.30 -7.54 -5.68
N SER A 61 -3.08 -7.29 -6.97
CA SER A 61 -3.49 -8.20 -8.06
C SER A 61 -2.82 -9.57 -7.87
N HIS A 62 -1.51 -9.57 -7.56
CA HIS A 62 -0.72 -10.77 -7.27
C HIS A 62 -0.94 -11.39 -5.89
N ARG A 63 -2.03 -11.08 -5.16
CA ARG A 63 -2.48 -11.99 -4.09
C ARG A 63 -2.77 -13.34 -4.73
N LYS A 64 -1.76 -14.20 -4.68
CA LYS A 64 -1.65 -15.45 -5.42
C LYS A 64 -2.92 -16.24 -5.17
N HIS A 65 -3.68 -16.45 -6.23
CA HIS A 65 -4.78 -17.40 -6.20
C HIS A 65 -4.23 -18.72 -5.67
N LEU A 66 -4.98 -19.38 -4.80
CA LEU A 66 -4.59 -20.69 -4.29
C LEU A 66 -4.96 -21.78 -5.30
N TYR A 67 -5.99 -21.52 -6.09
CA TYR A 67 -6.49 -22.39 -7.14
C TYR A 67 -6.31 -21.77 -8.52
N ASP A 68 -6.12 -22.62 -9.51
CA ASP A 68 -6.04 -22.24 -10.93
C ASP A 68 -7.43 -22.02 -11.55
N GLU A 69 -7.46 -21.77 -12.86
CA GLU A 69 -8.70 -21.56 -13.63
C GLU A 69 -9.59 -22.81 -13.70
N LYS A 70 -9.06 -24.00 -13.40
CA LYS A 70 -9.78 -25.27 -13.38
C LYS A 70 -10.23 -25.68 -11.97
N GLY A 71 -9.82 -24.94 -10.94
CA GLY A 71 -10.10 -25.24 -9.54
C GLY A 71 -9.14 -26.26 -8.93
N ILE A 72 -7.95 -26.42 -9.49
CA ILE A 72 -6.84 -27.25 -8.99
C ILE A 72 -5.93 -26.41 -8.10
N TYR A 73 -5.47 -26.97 -6.99
CA TYR A 73 -4.61 -26.26 -6.04
C TYR A 73 -3.22 -26.02 -6.63
N ILE A 74 -2.80 -24.77 -6.76
CA ILE A 74 -1.59 -24.38 -7.53
C ILE A 74 -0.29 -24.91 -6.91
N ARG A 75 -0.21 -25.01 -5.57
CA ARG A 75 1.06 -25.38 -4.91
C ARG A 75 1.39 -26.86 -5.04
N THR A 76 0.39 -27.74 -5.04
CA THR A 76 0.58 -29.19 -5.06
C THR A 76 0.02 -29.84 -6.32
N SER A 77 -0.68 -29.08 -7.16
CA SER A 77 -1.36 -29.56 -8.37
C SER A 77 -2.46 -30.59 -8.11
N ASP A 78 -3.03 -30.60 -6.90
CA ASP A 78 -4.07 -31.54 -6.51
C ASP A 78 -5.49 -30.98 -6.74
N ASP A 79 -6.39 -31.81 -7.27
CA ASP A 79 -7.81 -31.48 -7.45
C ASP A 79 -8.63 -31.85 -6.19
N LEU A 80 -8.36 -31.13 -5.10
CA LEU A 80 -9.05 -31.32 -3.82
C LEU A 80 -10.47 -30.75 -3.86
N CYS A 81 -11.48 -31.60 -3.63
CA CYS A 81 -12.87 -31.18 -3.48
C CYS A 81 -13.06 -30.35 -2.20
N ASP A 82 -14.06 -29.48 -2.17
CA ASP A 82 -14.35 -28.64 -1.00
C ASP A 82 -14.79 -29.43 0.25
N CYS A 83 -15.13 -30.71 0.12
CA CYS A 83 -15.29 -31.62 1.26
C CYS A 83 -13.97 -32.15 1.84
N LEU A 84 -12.82 -31.64 1.37
CA LEU A 84 -11.48 -32.02 1.80
C LEU A 84 -11.09 -33.48 1.49
N ASN A 85 -11.78 -34.14 0.55
CA ASN A 85 -11.43 -35.46 0.05
C ASN A 85 -10.88 -35.41 -1.39
N LEU A 86 -9.66 -35.93 -1.59
CA LEU A 86 -8.97 -36.00 -2.89
C LEU A 86 -9.62 -36.96 -3.88
N GLN A 87 -10.21 -38.05 -3.40
CA GLN A 87 -10.85 -39.08 -4.23
C GLN A 87 -12.35 -38.83 -4.41
N CYS A 88 -12.83 -37.63 -4.07
CA CYS A 88 -14.23 -37.29 -4.21
C CYS A 88 -14.58 -37.12 -5.71
N PRO A 89 -15.55 -37.86 -6.26
CA PRO A 89 -16.04 -37.62 -7.61
C PRO A 89 -16.81 -36.29 -7.72
N GLY A 90 -17.31 -35.79 -6.59
CA GLY A 90 -18.14 -34.60 -6.45
C GLY A 90 -19.28 -34.87 -5.47
N CYS A 91 -19.34 -34.11 -4.38
CA CYS A 91 -20.35 -34.27 -3.33
C CYS A 91 -21.30 -33.06 -3.23
N HIS A 92 -21.09 -32.05 -4.06
CA HIS A 92 -21.91 -30.85 -4.11
C HIS A 92 -22.72 -30.80 -5.40
N PHE A 93 -23.72 -29.93 -5.43
CA PHE A 93 -24.44 -29.63 -6.67
C PHE A 93 -23.51 -29.03 -7.72
N PRO A 94 -23.76 -29.27 -9.02
CA PRO A 94 -22.95 -28.69 -10.10
C PRO A 94 -22.83 -27.18 -9.97
N CYS A 95 -21.59 -26.69 -9.94
CA CYS A 95 -21.31 -25.26 -9.81
C CYS A 95 -21.86 -24.47 -11.00
N SER A 96 -22.54 -23.36 -10.75
CA SER A 96 -23.07 -22.49 -11.82
C SER A 96 -21.99 -21.82 -12.69
N LYS A 97 -20.74 -21.73 -12.21
CA LYS A 97 -19.63 -21.09 -12.94
C LYS A 97 -18.79 -22.05 -13.77
N CYS A 98 -18.49 -23.24 -13.24
CA CYS A 98 -17.58 -24.20 -13.87
C CYS A 98 -18.18 -25.59 -14.09
N SER A 99 -19.45 -25.79 -13.72
CA SER A 99 -20.20 -27.05 -13.81
C SER A 99 -19.60 -28.21 -13.00
N SER A 100 -18.52 -28.00 -12.26
CA SER A 100 -17.90 -29.01 -11.42
C SER A 100 -18.78 -29.30 -10.19
N PRO A 101 -19.01 -30.58 -9.83
CA PRO A 101 -19.68 -30.97 -8.58
C PRO A 101 -18.76 -30.96 -7.35
N LYS A 102 -17.54 -30.41 -7.48
CA LYS A 102 -16.54 -30.36 -6.40
C LYS A 102 -16.46 -29.01 -5.67
N CYS A 103 -17.16 -27.99 -6.17
CA CYS A 103 -17.23 -26.68 -5.52
C CYS A 103 -18.31 -26.69 -4.45
N GLY A 104 -18.03 -26.12 -3.29
CA GLY A 104 -19.00 -25.89 -2.22
C GLY A 104 -19.78 -24.60 -2.48
N HIS A 105 -19.80 -23.69 -1.51
CA HIS A 105 -20.53 -22.42 -1.63
C HIS A 105 -19.95 -21.48 -2.70
N GLU A 106 -18.62 -21.45 -2.84
CA GLU A 106 -17.93 -20.62 -3.82
C GLU A 106 -17.14 -21.49 -4.82
N CYS A 107 -17.18 -21.09 -6.09
CA CYS A 107 -16.43 -21.78 -7.15
C CYS A 107 -14.92 -21.81 -6.83
N ARG A 108 -14.29 -22.98 -7.05
CA ARG A 108 -12.85 -23.17 -6.84
C ARG A 108 -11.99 -22.42 -7.87
N ASN A 109 -12.51 -22.12 -9.05
CA ASN A 109 -11.74 -21.49 -10.12
C ASN A 109 -11.24 -20.10 -9.69
N ASN A 110 -9.92 -19.90 -9.75
CA ASN A 110 -9.24 -18.68 -9.32
C ASN A 110 -9.58 -18.26 -7.88
N ARG A 111 -9.89 -19.21 -6.99
CA ARG A 111 -10.21 -18.91 -5.59
C ARG A 111 -8.94 -18.60 -4.79
N LYS A 112 -9.03 -17.67 -3.84
CA LYS A 112 -7.90 -17.19 -3.01
C LYS A 112 -7.84 -17.81 -1.61
N TRP A 113 -8.79 -18.67 -1.28
CA TRP A 113 -8.92 -19.31 0.03
C TRP A 113 -9.29 -20.78 -0.15
N THR A 114 -9.05 -21.59 0.87
CA THR A 114 -9.45 -23.00 0.97
C THR A 114 -10.00 -23.27 2.37
N TYR A 115 -10.75 -24.35 2.55
CA TYR A 115 -11.17 -24.76 3.88
C TYR A 115 -9.99 -25.38 4.62
N ASP A 116 -9.81 -25.03 5.88
CA ASP A 116 -8.76 -25.63 6.71
C ASP A 116 -9.28 -26.90 7.39
N THR A 117 -10.49 -26.82 7.94
CA THR A 117 -11.17 -27.92 8.63
C THR A 117 -12.68 -27.85 8.45
N ILE A 118 -13.34 -29.00 8.49
CA ILE A 118 -14.80 -29.13 8.51
C ILE A 118 -15.20 -29.81 9.82
N HIS A 119 -16.10 -29.16 10.56
CA HIS A 119 -16.70 -29.68 11.79
C HIS A 119 -18.14 -30.08 11.50
N CYS A 120 -18.49 -31.32 11.82
CA CYS A 120 -19.84 -31.83 11.66
C CYS A 120 -20.58 -31.73 13.01
N GLU A 121 -21.67 -30.99 13.08
CA GLU A 121 -22.48 -30.95 14.30
C GLU A 121 -23.09 -32.34 14.56
N GLY A 122 -22.90 -32.87 15.78
CA GLY A 122 -23.42 -34.19 16.17
C GLY A 122 -22.54 -35.39 15.75
N THR A 123 -21.39 -35.15 15.12
CA THR A 123 -20.38 -36.19 14.89
C THR A 123 -19.01 -35.62 15.30
N ASP A 124 -18.30 -36.31 16.21
CA ASP A 124 -16.97 -35.86 16.67
C ASP A 124 -15.85 -35.74 15.60
N PRO A 125 -15.86 -36.41 14.42
CA PRO A 125 -14.73 -36.27 13.50
C PRO A 125 -14.61 -34.87 12.89
N VAL A 126 -13.41 -34.30 13.01
CA VAL A 126 -12.97 -33.09 12.30
C VAL A 126 -12.19 -33.48 11.06
N ILE A 127 -12.69 -33.14 9.88
CA ILE A 127 -11.98 -33.38 8.62
C ILE A 127 -11.00 -32.23 8.42
N LYS A 128 -9.69 -32.54 8.31
CA LYS A 128 -8.64 -31.55 8.09
C LYS A 128 -8.18 -31.54 6.64
N ASN A 129 -7.73 -30.38 6.16
CA ASN A 129 -7.24 -30.25 4.80
C ASN A 129 -5.89 -30.97 4.63
N PRO A 130 -5.77 -31.96 3.73
CA PRO A 130 -4.54 -32.72 3.54
C PRO A 130 -3.40 -31.90 2.90
N LEU A 131 -3.70 -30.77 2.25
CA LEU A 131 -2.74 -29.94 1.52
C LEU A 131 -2.13 -28.81 2.38
N LEU A 132 -2.73 -28.53 3.53
CA LEU A 132 -2.22 -27.57 4.50
C LEU A 132 -1.34 -28.31 5.52
N LYS A 133 -0.17 -28.77 5.07
CA LYS A 133 0.87 -29.14 6.02
C LYS A 133 1.48 -27.85 6.55
N GLU A 134 1.41 -27.66 7.87
CA GLU A 134 2.16 -26.59 8.52
C GLU A 134 3.62 -26.69 8.10
N PRO A 135 4.27 -25.57 7.74
CA PRO A 135 5.71 -25.60 7.54
C PRO A 135 6.32 -26.02 8.87
N GLU A 136 6.92 -27.22 8.94
CA GLU A 136 7.77 -27.58 10.05
C GLU A 136 8.86 -26.51 10.16
N ILE A 137 8.74 -25.66 11.18
CA ILE A 137 9.76 -24.69 11.54
C ILE A 137 10.93 -25.54 12.06
N LYS A 138 11.89 -25.82 11.18
CA LYS A 138 13.20 -26.35 11.55
C LYS A 138 14.10 -25.23 12.03
#